data_AF-A0A355G4Q3-F1
#
_entry.id   AF-A0A355G4Q3-F1
#
_cell.length_a   1.000
_cell.length_b   1.000
_cell.length_c   1.000
_cell.angle_alpha   90.00
_cell.angle_beta   90.00
_cell.angle_gamma   90.00
#
_symmetry.space_group_name_H-M   'P 1'
#
loop_
_entity.id
_entity.type
_entity.pdbx_description
1 polymer ?
#
loop_
_entity_poly.entity_id
_entity_poly.type
_entity_poly.pdbx_seq_one_letter_code
_entity_poly.pdbx_strand_id
1 'polypeptide(L)'
;MANWYVKRGSQVAGPLTRERLNQLAAEGKVQKTDLVREGEAGEFHPAAKVSDLFTGAETSAWDEFDSGPETQPQSSQPATKKSKTTLIVVLAVVGVGGILMAMFLIALLLPAVQQAREAARRSASKNNLKQLGLAMHNYHDTHRVFPPGETLTVEGAPSQSWQTFLLPFVDQAVLYNQIDFDYAWDHPSNQALFHQEIPTYLNPNINVRVSPEGLGLSHYAGNQLVLKSNGELGIRNITDGTSNT
;
A
#
# COMPACT_ATOMS: atom_id res chain seq x y z
N MET A 1 -31.77 29.85 20.13
CA MET A 1 -30.65 28.88 20.22
C MET A 1 -30.96 27.70 19.32
N ALA A 2 -29.99 27.18 18.57
CA ALA A 2 -30.18 26.13 17.57
C ALA A 2 -30.02 24.74 18.23
N ASN A 3 -31.11 23.98 18.35
CA ASN A 3 -31.13 22.71 19.08
C ASN A 3 -31.79 21.56 18.29
N TRP A 4 -32.16 21.75 17.02
CA TRP A 4 -32.90 20.75 16.26
C TRP A 4 -32.01 19.92 15.33
N TYR A 5 -32.28 18.62 15.22
CA TYR A 5 -31.55 17.71 14.34
C TYR A 5 -32.52 16.88 13.50
N VAL A 6 -32.19 16.66 12.22
CA VAL A 6 -32.97 15.84 11.28
C VAL A 6 -32.13 14.66 10.81
N LYS A 7 -32.70 13.46 10.74
CA LYS A 7 -32.04 12.23 10.33
C LYS A 7 -32.83 11.54 9.22
N ARG A 8 -32.15 11.21 8.12
CA ARG A 8 -32.66 10.41 7.01
C ARG A 8 -31.71 9.24 6.77
N GLY A 9 -32.17 8.02 7.04
CA GLY A 9 -31.32 6.82 6.99
C GLY A 9 -30.15 6.92 7.98
N SER A 10 -28.90 6.88 7.49
CA SER A 10 -27.68 6.99 8.29
C SER A 10 -27.16 8.42 8.47
N GLN A 11 -27.71 9.40 7.77
CA GLN A 11 -27.23 10.79 7.77
C GLN A 11 -28.03 11.66 8.76
N VAL A 12 -27.34 12.45 9.58
CA VAL A 12 -27.92 13.38 10.58
C VAL A 12 -27.45 14.80 10.26
N ALA A 13 -28.37 15.76 10.15
CA ALA A 13 -28.12 17.17 9.89
C ALA A 13 -28.57 18.03 11.08
N GLY A 14 -27.70 18.93 11.57
CA GLY A 14 -27.96 19.87 12.67
C GLY A 14 -26.65 20.39 13.29
N PRO A 15 -26.72 21.23 14.34
CA PRO A 15 -27.92 21.80 14.95
C PRO A 15 -28.58 22.87 14.06
N LEU A 16 -29.90 22.83 13.97
CA LEU A 16 -30.74 23.81 13.27
C LEU A 16 -31.54 24.62 14.28
N THR A 17 -31.78 25.90 13.97
CA THR A 17 -32.80 26.68 14.68
C THR A 17 -34.18 26.15 14.29
N ARG A 18 -35.17 26.37 15.16
CA ARG A 18 -36.57 26.00 14.88
C ARG A 18 -37.08 26.64 13.58
N GLU A 19 -36.74 27.91 13.36
CA GLU A 19 -37.06 28.65 12.13
C GLU A 19 -36.44 28.01 10.89
N ARG A 20 -35.16 27.63 10.96
CA ARG A 20 -34.48 26.99 9.82
C ARG A 20 -35.04 25.60 9.52
N LEU A 21 -35.45 24.85 10.55
CA LEU A 21 -36.11 23.56 10.40
C LEU A 21 -37.47 23.71 9.69
N ASN A 22 -38.28 24.69 10.11
CA ASN A 22 -39.57 24.98 9.48
C ASN A 22 -39.40 25.43 8.02
N GLN A 23 -38.38 26.25 7.72
CA GLN A 23 -38.07 26.66 6.36
C GLN A 23 -37.68 25.47 5.47
N LEU A 24 -36.86 24.54 5.97
CA LEU A 24 -36.47 23.34 5.22
C LEU A 24 -37.62 22.36 5.00
N ALA A 25 -38.59 22.32 5.93
CA ALA A 25 -39.83 21.58 5.76
C ALA A 25 -40.73 22.23 4.70
N ALA A 26 -40.87 23.56 4.71
CA ALA A 26 -41.62 24.31 3.69
C ALA A 26 -40.99 24.21 2.28
N GLU A 27 -39.66 24.15 2.19
CA GLU A 27 -38.91 23.89 0.94
C GLU A 27 -38.99 22.42 0.48
N GLY A 28 -39.71 21.55 1.20
CA GLY A 28 -39.85 20.12 0.88
C GLY A 28 -38.59 19.28 1.07
N LYS A 29 -37.54 19.87 1.66
CA LYS A 29 -36.25 19.20 1.89
C LYS A 29 -36.27 18.29 3.11
N VAL A 30 -37.19 18.52 4.05
CA VAL A 30 -37.52 17.61 5.16
C VAL A 30 -38.87 16.95 4.87
N GLN A 31 -38.90 15.62 4.89
CA GLN A 31 -40.07 14.80 4.60
C GLN A 31 -40.72 14.30 5.90
N LYS A 32 -42.01 13.97 5.84
CA LYS A 32 -42.78 13.46 6.99
C LYS A 32 -42.19 12.18 7.61
N THR A 33 -41.47 11.39 6.81
CA THR A 33 -40.81 10.14 7.19
C THR A 33 -39.43 10.34 7.82
N ASP A 34 -38.86 11.54 7.73
CA ASP A 34 -37.57 11.83 8.36
C ASP A 34 -37.73 11.84 9.88
N LEU A 35 -36.65 11.56 10.60
CA LEU A 35 -36.64 11.57 12.06
C LEU A 35 -36.08 12.90 12.56
N VAL A 36 -36.77 13.54 13.50
CA VAL A 36 -36.41 14.84 14.06
C VAL A 36 -36.23 14.74 15.57
N ARG A 37 -35.29 15.50 16.12
CA ARG A 37 -34.99 15.57 17.55
C ARG A 37 -34.81 17.03 17.99
N GLU A 38 -35.32 17.35 19.18
CA GLU A 38 -35.02 18.58 19.90
C GLU A 38 -33.95 18.34 21.00
N GLY A 39 -32.93 19.19 21.05
CA GLY A 39 -31.82 19.12 21.99
C GLY A 39 -30.75 18.06 21.67
N GLU A 40 -29.65 18.10 22.40
CA GLU A 40 -28.52 17.18 22.21
C GLU A 40 -28.77 15.77 22.77
N ALA A 41 -29.67 15.63 23.76
CA ALA A 41 -29.89 14.40 24.52
C ALA A 41 -31.28 13.74 24.33
N GLY A 42 -32.07 14.19 23.35
CA GLY A 42 -33.41 13.64 23.07
C GLY A 42 -33.43 12.35 22.23
N GLU A 43 -34.61 11.73 22.13
CA GLU A 43 -34.87 10.66 21.16
C GLU A 43 -35.33 11.24 19.81
N PHE A 44 -35.05 10.50 18.74
CA PHE A 44 -35.48 10.86 17.40
C PHE A 44 -36.91 10.38 17.17
N HIS A 45 -37.82 11.31 16.87
CA HIS A 45 -39.21 11.01 16.59
C HIS A 45 -39.53 11.34 15.13
N PRO A 46 -40.46 10.64 14.47
CA PRO A 46 -40.86 11.00 13.10
C PRO A 46 -41.27 12.46 13.00
N ALA A 47 -40.81 13.15 11.95
CA ALA A 47 -41.04 14.58 11.71
C ALA A 47 -42.54 14.91 11.68
N ALA A 48 -43.37 13.95 11.23
CA ALA A 48 -44.83 14.06 11.23
C ALA A 48 -45.47 14.19 12.62
N LYS A 49 -44.79 13.75 13.69
CA LYS A 49 -45.27 13.84 15.07
C LYS A 49 -44.80 15.11 15.80
N VAL A 50 -43.94 15.90 15.17
CA VAL A 50 -43.51 17.19 15.71
C VAL A 50 -44.59 18.21 15.36
N SER A 51 -45.31 18.69 16.37
CA SER A 51 -46.35 19.69 16.18
C SER A 51 -45.81 20.91 15.43
N ASP A 52 -46.61 21.46 14.52
CA ASP A 52 -46.34 22.68 13.75
C ASP A 52 -45.20 22.63 12.72
N LEU A 53 -44.63 21.46 12.40
CA LEU A 53 -43.58 21.36 11.37
C LEU A 53 -44.11 21.33 9.92
N PHE A 54 -45.39 20.99 9.73
CA PHE A 54 -45.99 20.75 8.41
C PHE A 54 -47.38 21.35 8.19
N THR A 55 -47.80 22.30 9.01
CA THR A 55 -49.07 23.01 8.85
C THR A 55 -48.79 24.49 8.64
N GLY A 56 -48.83 24.90 7.38
CA GLY A 56 -48.88 26.32 7.02
C GLY A 56 -50.32 26.83 7.06
N ALA A 57 -50.42 28.13 7.36
CA ALA A 57 -51.56 29.05 7.21
C ALA A 57 -52.63 29.08 8.31
N GLU A 58 -52.49 30.12 9.13
CA GLU A 58 -53.52 31.09 9.54
C GLU A 58 -54.80 30.67 10.30
N THR A 59 -54.88 31.27 11.50
CA THR A 59 -56.03 31.95 12.13
C THR A 59 -57.26 31.20 12.63
N SER A 60 -57.47 31.44 13.93
CA SER A 60 -58.74 31.80 14.61
C SER A 60 -59.64 30.70 15.16
N ALA A 61 -60.39 31.16 16.15
CA ALA A 61 -61.60 30.62 16.76
C ALA A 61 -61.40 29.68 17.96
N TRP A 62 -61.74 30.27 19.12
CA TRP A 62 -62.27 29.65 20.32
C TRP A 62 -63.23 28.49 20.03
N ASP A 63 -63.20 27.46 20.85
CA ASP A 63 -64.39 26.92 21.53
C ASP A 63 -64.00 25.89 22.61
N GLU A 64 -64.05 26.38 23.84
CA GLU A 64 -64.68 25.85 25.06
C GLU A 64 -65.29 24.42 25.10
N PHE A 65 -65.32 23.89 26.35
CA PHE A 65 -66.24 22.88 26.94
C PHE A 65 -65.83 21.39 26.85
N ASP A 66 -65.79 20.55 27.90
CA ASP A 66 -66.07 20.67 29.34
C ASP A 66 -65.68 19.38 30.10
N SER A 67 -65.47 19.57 31.40
CA SER A 67 -65.71 18.68 32.55
C SER A 67 -64.92 17.39 32.77
N GLY A 68 -64.32 17.33 33.98
CA GLY A 68 -64.14 16.09 34.74
C GLY A 68 -62.89 16.09 35.63
N PRO A 69 -63.02 16.22 36.97
CA PRO A 69 -61.88 16.18 37.88
C PRO A 69 -61.68 14.77 38.44
N GLU A 70 -60.43 14.30 38.53
CA GLU A 70 -60.07 13.33 39.56
C GLU A 70 -58.57 13.36 39.84
N THR A 71 -58.26 13.71 41.08
CA THR A 71 -56.95 13.48 41.71
C THR A 71 -56.99 12.11 42.37
N GLN A 72 -55.85 11.40 42.39
CA GLN A 72 -55.26 10.76 43.59
C GLN A 72 -53.94 10.02 43.28
N PRO A 73 -53.11 9.67 44.28
CA PRO A 73 -51.67 9.98 44.25
C PRO A 73 -50.73 8.76 44.40
N GLN A 74 -49.43 9.04 44.27
CA GLN A 74 -48.25 8.33 44.83
C GLN A 74 -47.91 6.91 44.33
N SER A 75 -46.69 6.73 43.81
CA SER A 75 -45.68 5.95 44.55
C SER A 75 -44.26 6.26 44.08
N SER A 76 -43.45 6.65 45.06
CA SER A 76 -42.03 6.94 44.96
C SER A 76 -41.25 5.63 44.87
N GLN A 77 -40.45 5.45 43.81
CA GLN A 77 -39.27 4.57 43.88
C GLN A 77 -38.03 5.37 43.46
N PRO A 78 -37.02 5.52 44.34
CA PRO A 78 -35.74 6.03 43.93
C PRO A 78 -34.99 4.87 43.25
N ALA A 79 -35.15 4.74 41.93
CA ALA A 79 -34.20 3.96 41.16
C ALA A 79 -32.88 4.74 41.14
N THR A 80 -31.92 4.33 41.99
CA THR A 80 -30.56 4.86 41.97
C THR A 80 -29.96 4.58 40.58
N LYS A 81 -29.99 5.59 39.71
CA LYS A 81 -29.51 5.54 38.34
C LYS A 81 -27.99 5.41 38.35
N LYS A 82 -27.45 4.19 38.42
CA LYS A 82 -26.02 3.97 38.16
C LYS A 82 -25.72 4.37 36.72
N SER A 83 -24.70 5.21 36.58
CA SER A 83 -24.31 5.94 35.38
C SER A 83 -23.98 5.03 34.17
N LYS A 84 -24.94 4.84 33.26
CA LYS A 84 -24.66 4.34 31.89
C LYS A 84 -23.78 5.32 31.10
N THR A 85 -23.85 6.61 31.43
CA THR A 85 -23.14 7.70 30.74
C THR A 85 -21.63 7.62 30.95
N THR A 86 -21.17 7.32 32.18
CA THR A 86 -19.74 7.19 32.46
C THR A 86 -19.15 5.99 31.73
N LEU A 87 -19.86 4.86 31.66
CA LEU A 87 -19.38 3.70 30.91
C LEU A 87 -19.27 3.99 29.41
N ILE A 88 -20.27 4.64 28.80
CA ILE A 88 -20.24 5.00 27.38
C ILE A 88 -19.11 5.99 27.08
N VAL A 89 -18.93 7.01 27.94
CA VAL A 89 -17.84 8.00 27.78
C VAL A 89 -16.48 7.33 27.92
N VAL A 90 -16.29 6.46 28.91
CA VAL A 90 -15.04 5.71 29.08
C VAL A 90 -14.78 4.78 27.88
N LEU A 91 -15.81 4.08 27.37
CA LEU A 91 -15.69 3.25 26.17
C LEU A 91 -15.33 4.07 24.92
N ALA A 92 -15.95 5.25 24.77
CA ALA A 92 -15.68 6.13 23.65
C ALA A 92 -14.25 6.67 23.70
N VAL A 93 -13.75 7.06 24.88
CA VAL A 93 -12.39 7.56 25.06
C VAL A 93 -11.34 6.48 24.82
N VAL A 94 -11.51 5.29 25.39
CA VAL A 94 -10.52 4.20 25.21
C VAL A 94 -10.62 3.58 23.82
N GLY A 95 -11.84 3.37 23.30
CA GLY A 95 -12.07 2.79 21.99
C GLY A 95 -11.67 3.73 20.86
N VAL A 96 -12.28 4.91 20.78
CA VAL A 96 -11.99 5.88 19.71
C VAL A 96 -10.59 6.47 19.89
N GLY A 97 -10.20 6.82 21.12
CA GLY A 97 -8.85 7.34 21.38
C GLY A 97 -7.75 6.32 21.04
N GLY A 98 -7.95 5.04 21.37
CA GLY A 98 -7.03 3.97 20.99
C GLY A 98 -6.94 3.79 19.47
N ILE A 99 -8.07 3.81 18.75
CA ILE A 99 -8.10 3.71 17.29
C ILE A 99 -7.39 4.92 16.64
N LEU A 100 -7.66 6.14 17.10
CA LEU A 100 -7.02 7.35 16.57
C LEU A 100 -5.50 7.34 16.82
N MET A 101 -5.09 6.92 18.02
CA MET A 101 -3.68 6.80 18.36
C MET A 101 -2.98 5.73 17.50
N ALA A 102 -3.60 4.58 17.28
CA ALA A 102 -3.07 3.54 16.39
C ALA A 102 -2.98 4.01 14.92
N MET A 103 -4.01 4.70 14.41
CA MET A 103 -3.99 5.25 13.05
C MET A 103 -2.89 6.31 12.87
N PHE A 104 -2.68 7.17 13.87
CA PHE A 104 -1.60 8.17 13.83
C PHE A 104 -0.21 7.51 13.84
N LEU A 105 -0.01 6.50 14.70
CA LEU A 105 1.23 5.72 14.70
C LEU A 105 1.47 5.07 13.34
N ILE A 106 0.48 4.37 12.79
CA ILE A 106 0.60 3.72 11.47
C ILE A 106 0.87 4.75 10.36
N ALA A 107 0.20 5.91 10.38
CA ALA A 107 0.41 6.97 9.40
C ALA A 107 1.83 7.54 9.43
N LEU A 108 2.47 7.61 10.60
CA LEU A 108 3.88 8.00 10.72
C LEU A 108 4.84 6.89 10.30
N LEU A 109 4.48 5.63 10.54
CA LEU A 109 5.33 4.48 10.25
C LEU A 109 5.32 4.08 8.76
N LEU A 110 4.18 4.20 8.07
CA LEU A 110 4.03 3.77 6.68
C LEU A 110 5.01 4.45 5.70
N PRO A 111 5.19 5.78 5.71
CA PRO A 111 6.18 6.44 4.85
C PRO A 111 7.61 5.97 5.14
N ALA A 112 7.94 5.77 6.42
CA ALA A 112 9.26 5.30 6.84
C ALA A 112 9.54 3.85 6.40
N VAL A 113 8.55 2.96 6.47
CA VAL A 113 8.68 1.57 6.01
C VAL A 113 8.92 1.48 4.50
N GLN A 114 8.30 2.36 3.72
CA GLN A 114 8.53 2.41 2.27
C GLN A 114 9.94 2.89 1.93
N GLN A 115 10.41 3.97 2.59
CA GLN A 115 11.78 4.44 2.46
C GLN A 115 12.80 3.36 2.86
N ALA A 116 12.53 2.64 3.95
CA ALA A 116 13.37 1.53 4.39
C ALA A 116 13.40 0.38 3.37
N ARG A 117 12.26 0.03 2.76
CA ARG A 117 12.20 -0.99 1.69
C ARG A 117 12.97 -0.55 0.45
N GLU A 118 12.86 0.70 0.03
CA GLU A 118 13.60 1.24 -1.11
C GLU A 118 15.10 1.30 -0.85
N ALA A 119 15.51 1.71 0.35
CA ALA A 119 16.89 1.66 0.79
C ALA A 119 17.41 0.21 0.81
N ALA A 120 16.63 -0.74 1.30
CA ALA A 120 16.98 -2.16 1.31
C ALA A 120 17.17 -2.71 -0.12
N ARG A 121 16.27 -2.40 -1.06
CA ARG A 121 16.42 -2.82 -2.47
C ARG A 121 17.67 -2.21 -3.13
N ARG A 122 17.96 -0.94 -2.88
CA ARG A 122 19.21 -0.30 -3.36
C ARG A 122 20.45 -0.96 -2.75
N SER A 123 20.42 -1.24 -1.45
CA SER A 123 21.49 -1.94 -0.75
C SER A 123 21.73 -3.34 -1.32
N ALA A 124 20.65 -4.09 -1.58
CA ALA A 124 20.72 -5.40 -2.20
C ALA A 124 21.31 -5.34 -3.62
N SER A 125 20.89 -4.38 -4.46
CA SER A 125 21.48 -4.18 -5.79
C SER A 125 22.98 -3.85 -5.73
N LYS A 126 23.39 -2.99 -4.78
CA LYS A 126 24.80 -2.70 -4.53
C LYS A 126 25.57 -3.95 -4.08
N ASN A 127 24.95 -4.80 -3.27
CA ASN A 127 25.55 -6.07 -2.84
C ASN A 127 25.74 -7.04 -4.02
N ASN A 128 24.76 -7.15 -4.91
CA ASN A 128 24.88 -7.93 -6.13
C ASN A 128 26.05 -7.44 -6.99
N LEU A 129 26.17 -6.13 -7.23
CA LEU A 129 27.32 -5.55 -7.93
C LEU A 129 28.67 -5.85 -7.26
N LYS A 130 28.73 -5.82 -5.93
CA LYS A 130 29.93 -6.21 -5.19
C LYS A 130 30.27 -7.69 -5.37
N GLN A 131 29.27 -8.57 -5.33
CA GLN A 131 29.46 -10.00 -5.59
C GLN A 131 29.95 -10.24 -7.02
N LEU A 132 29.41 -9.52 -8.01
CA LEU A 132 29.87 -9.59 -9.39
C LEU A 132 31.31 -9.09 -9.55
N GLY A 133 31.66 -7.98 -8.91
CA GLY A 133 33.04 -7.48 -8.90
C GLY A 133 34.01 -8.50 -8.28
N LEU A 134 33.64 -9.10 -7.14
CA LEU A 134 34.42 -10.16 -6.51
C LEU A 134 34.55 -11.39 -7.42
N ALA A 135 33.46 -11.81 -8.06
CA ALA A 135 33.45 -12.92 -9.01
C ALA A 135 34.38 -12.65 -10.21
N MET A 136 34.38 -11.43 -10.76
CA MET A 136 35.30 -11.02 -11.81
C MET A 136 36.77 -11.07 -11.37
N HIS A 137 37.07 -10.64 -10.14
CA HIS A 137 38.42 -10.76 -9.58
C HIS A 137 38.82 -12.23 -9.41
N ASN A 138 37.95 -13.08 -8.87
CA ASN A 138 38.22 -14.52 -8.71
C ASN A 138 38.42 -15.22 -10.06
N TYR A 139 37.63 -14.85 -11.08
CA TYR A 139 37.81 -15.32 -12.45
C TYR A 139 39.19 -14.92 -12.97
N HIS A 140 39.57 -13.64 -12.82
CA HIS A 140 40.87 -13.12 -13.22
C HIS A 140 42.02 -13.80 -12.47
N ASP A 141 41.89 -14.09 -11.18
CA ASP A 141 42.94 -14.78 -10.43
C ASP A 141 43.20 -16.19 -10.95
N THR A 142 42.14 -16.86 -11.41
CA THR A 142 42.20 -18.22 -11.96
C THR A 142 42.68 -18.23 -13.42
N HIS A 143 42.16 -17.33 -14.26
CA HIS A 143 42.38 -17.34 -15.72
C HIS A 143 43.40 -16.29 -16.21
N ARG A 144 43.87 -15.41 -15.32
CA ARG A 144 44.78 -14.28 -15.59
C ARG A 144 44.24 -13.18 -16.53
N VAL A 145 42.96 -13.28 -16.89
CA VAL A 145 42.23 -12.34 -17.76
C VAL A 145 40.81 -12.15 -17.21
N PHE A 146 40.17 -11.03 -17.52
CA PHE A 146 38.73 -10.87 -17.30
C PHE A 146 37.93 -11.81 -18.23
N PRO A 147 36.68 -12.17 -17.88
CA PRO A 147 35.87 -13.01 -18.75
C PRO A 147 35.63 -12.31 -20.10
N PRO A 148 35.59 -13.06 -21.22
CA PRO A 148 35.24 -12.50 -22.51
C PRO A 148 33.80 -11.97 -22.45
N GLY A 149 33.53 -10.82 -23.07
CA GLY A 149 32.18 -10.24 -23.13
C GLY A 149 31.19 -11.18 -23.80
N GLU A 150 31.66 -11.79 -24.88
CA GLU A 150 31.02 -12.89 -25.58
C GLU A 150 32.11 -13.83 -26.14
N THR A 151 31.78 -15.09 -26.33
CA THR A 151 32.53 -16.01 -27.19
C THR A 151 31.80 -16.22 -28.51
N LEU A 152 32.52 -16.71 -29.52
CA LEU A 152 31.96 -17.05 -30.82
C LEU A 152 32.01 -18.57 -31.04
N THR A 153 31.04 -19.12 -31.76
CA THR A 153 31.11 -20.49 -32.30
C THR A 153 32.17 -20.57 -33.40
N VAL A 154 32.47 -21.79 -33.87
CA VAL A 154 33.42 -21.98 -34.98
C VAL A 154 32.95 -21.33 -36.28
N GLU A 155 31.65 -21.13 -36.45
CA GLU A 155 31.02 -20.39 -37.56
C GLU A 155 31.00 -18.87 -37.35
N GLY A 156 31.51 -18.37 -36.22
CA GLY A 156 31.56 -16.95 -35.90
C GLY A 156 30.26 -16.37 -35.33
N ALA A 157 29.29 -17.21 -34.95
CA ALA A 157 28.05 -16.77 -34.31
C ALA A 157 28.26 -16.53 -32.80
N PRO A 158 27.54 -15.60 -32.15
CA PRO A 158 27.62 -15.41 -30.69
C PRO A 158 27.26 -16.70 -29.93
N SER A 159 28.12 -17.12 -29.00
CA SER A 159 28.01 -18.39 -28.28
C SER A 159 27.64 -18.21 -26.80
N GLN A 160 28.55 -17.70 -25.96
CA GLN A 160 28.32 -17.54 -24.52
C GLN A 160 28.71 -16.14 -24.07
N SER A 161 28.07 -15.60 -23.03
CA SER A 161 28.43 -14.27 -22.50
C SER A 161 29.38 -14.36 -21.31
N TRP A 162 29.97 -13.22 -20.92
CA TRP A 162 30.78 -13.10 -19.69
C TRP A 162 30.08 -13.67 -18.44
N GLN A 163 28.75 -13.64 -18.41
CA GLN A 163 27.94 -14.09 -17.29
C GLN A 163 27.94 -15.60 -17.16
N THR A 164 27.97 -16.31 -18.29
CA THR A 164 28.15 -17.77 -18.31
C THR A 164 29.47 -18.15 -17.63
N PHE A 165 30.54 -17.44 -17.94
CA PHE A 165 31.87 -17.70 -17.38
C PHE A 165 32.00 -17.34 -15.89
N LEU A 166 31.14 -16.47 -15.38
CA LEU A 166 31.13 -16.12 -13.95
C LEU A 166 30.30 -17.07 -13.08
N LEU A 167 29.48 -17.97 -13.66
CA LEU A 167 28.60 -18.87 -12.89
C LEU A 167 29.31 -19.62 -11.75
N PRO A 168 30.51 -20.22 -11.93
CA PRO A 168 31.20 -20.90 -10.83
C PRO A 168 31.59 -19.99 -9.68
N PHE A 169 31.74 -18.69 -9.95
CA PHE A 169 32.18 -17.67 -8.99
C PHE A 169 31.01 -16.93 -8.32
N VAL A 170 29.76 -17.27 -8.68
CA VAL A 170 28.52 -16.75 -8.07
C VAL A 170 27.63 -17.89 -7.55
N ASP A 171 28.25 -18.97 -7.07
CA ASP A 171 27.58 -20.16 -6.52
C ASP A 171 26.64 -20.89 -7.52
N GLN A 172 26.91 -20.79 -8.83
CA GLN A 172 26.17 -21.46 -9.90
C GLN A 172 27.02 -22.51 -10.64
N ALA A 173 27.99 -23.14 -9.96
CA ALA A 173 28.86 -24.16 -10.57
C ALA A 173 28.08 -25.37 -11.14
N VAL A 174 26.97 -25.75 -10.50
CA VAL A 174 26.10 -26.86 -10.99
C VAL A 174 25.46 -26.51 -12.33
N LEU A 175 25.03 -25.27 -12.53
CA LEU A 175 24.48 -24.80 -13.79
C LEU A 175 25.58 -24.73 -14.86
N TYR A 176 26.75 -24.19 -14.50
CA TYR A 176 27.91 -24.10 -15.40
C TYR A 176 28.31 -25.45 -15.98
N ASN A 177 28.38 -26.48 -15.14
CA ASN A 177 28.79 -27.83 -15.55
C ASN A 177 27.77 -28.54 -16.45
N GLN A 178 26.54 -28.01 -16.58
CA GLN A 178 25.52 -28.56 -17.48
C GLN A 178 25.55 -27.92 -18.87
N ILE A 179 26.23 -26.79 -19.03
CA ILE A 179 26.29 -26.07 -20.30
C ILE A 179 27.22 -26.81 -21.26
N ASP A 180 26.70 -27.09 -22.45
CA ASP A 180 27.48 -27.59 -23.56
C ASP A 180 28.12 -26.43 -24.31
N PHE A 181 29.43 -26.24 -24.13
CA PHE A 181 30.19 -25.14 -24.72
C PHE A 181 30.48 -25.33 -26.22
N ASP A 182 30.18 -26.50 -26.78
CA ASP A 182 30.27 -26.72 -28.24
C ASP A 182 29.10 -26.04 -28.98
N TYR A 183 28.04 -25.65 -28.25
CA TYR A 183 26.86 -24.99 -28.80
C TYR A 183 26.63 -23.58 -28.21
N ALA A 184 25.95 -22.74 -28.99
CA ALA A 184 25.50 -21.42 -28.54
C ALA A 184 24.48 -21.52 -27.39
N TRP A 185 24.30 -20.42 -26.67
CA TRP A 185 23.39 -20.33 -25.52
C TRP A 185 21.92 -20.62 -25.86
N ASP A 186 21.49 -20.30 -27.09
CA ASP A 186 20.12 -20.47 -27.58
C ASP A 186 19.88 -21.81 -28.30
N HIS A 187 20.91 -22.65 -28.43
CA HIS A 187 20.80 -23.98 -29.04
C HIS A 187 19.89 -24.90 -28.18
N PRO A 188 19.09 -25.81 -28.78
CA PRO A 188 18.20 -26.70 -28.02
C PRO A 188 18.86 -27.51 -26.89
N SER A 189 20.16 -27.84 -27.02
CA SER A 189 20.93 -28.51 -25.97
C SER A 189 21.09 -27.66 -24.70
N ASN A 190 21.14 -26.34 -24.84
CA ASN A 190 21.41 -25.38 -23.76
C ASN A 190 20.17 -24.59 -23.34
N GLN A 191 19.19 -24.42 -24.24
CA GLN A 191 18.07 -23.48 -24.08
C GLN A 191 17.40 -23.59 -22.71
N ALA A 192 17.10 -24.81 -22.24
CA ALA A 192 16.47 -25.07 -20.94
C ALA A 192 17.23 -24.47 -19.74
N LEU A 193 18.56 -24.45 -19.80
CA LEU A 193 19.44 -23.95 -18.74
C LEU A 193 19.32 -22.42 -18.60
N PHE A 194 19.13 -21.72 -19.72
CA PHE A 194 19.02 -20.26 -19.76
C PHE A 194 17.65 -19.72 -19.35
N HIS A 195 16.68 -20.60 -19.03
CA HIS A 195 15.45 -20.20 -18.33
C HIS A 195 15.65 -20.02 -16.82
N GLN A 196 16.78 -20.47 -16.26
CA GLN A 196 17.04 -20.34 -14.83
C GLN A 196 17.38 -18.89 -14.45
N GLU A 197 16.63 -18.34 -13.49
CA GLU A 197 16.94 -17.06 -12.89
C GLU A 197 18.16 -17.17 -11.95
N ILE A 198 19.11 -16.26 -12.11
CA ILE A 198 20.27 -16.16 -11.22
C ILE A 198 20.10 -14.89 -10.36
N PRO A 199 19.82 -15.01 -9.05
CA PRO A 199 19.52 -13.85 -8.20
C PRO A 199 20.59 -12.76 -8.22
N THR A 200 21.87 -13.14 -8.33
CA THR A 200 23.01 -12.22 -8.38
C THR A 200 23.02 -11.36 -9.64
N TYR A 201 22.37 -11.80 -10.73
CA TYR A 201 22.25 -11.04 -11.99
C TYR A 201 21.02 -10.12 -12.02
N LEU A 202 20.15 -10.20 -11.01
CA LEU A 202 18.88 -9.50 -11.00
C LEU A 202 18.91 -8.30 -10.06
N ASN A 203 18.60 -7.12 -10.60
CA ASN A 203 18.34 -5.93 -9.79
C ASN A 203 16.96 -6.06 -9.10
N PRO A 204 16.88 -6.02 -7.76
CA PRO A 204 15.63 -6.17 -7.01
C PRO A 204 14.64 -5.01 -7.18
N ASN A 205 15.03 -3.92 -7.85
CA ASN A 205 14.10 -2.83 -8.21
C ASN A 205 13.40 -3.06 -9.56
N ILE A 206 13.78 -4.08 -10.32
CA ILE A 206 13.19 -4.40 -11.62
C ILE A 206 12.35 -5.67 -11.48
N ASN A 207 11.06 -5.57 -11.81
CA ASN A 207 10.11 -6.67 -11.64
C ASN A 207 10.10 -7.66 -12.80
N VAL A 208 10.60 -7.25 -13.97
CA VAL A 208 10.73 -8.13 -15.14
C VAL A 208 11.98 -8.97 -14.91
N ARG A 209 11.86 -10.29 -14.76
CA ARG A 209 13.00 -11.19 -14.45
C ARG A 209 13.23 -12.24 -15.53
N VAL A 210 12.26 -12.40 -16.42
CA VAL A 210 12.27 -13.31 -17.55
C VAL A 210 11.90 -12.56 -18.82
N SER A 211 12.44 -12.96 -19.96
CA SER A 211 12.07 -12.45 -21.27
C SER A 211 10.68 -12.97 -21.70
N PRO A 212 10.04 -12.41 -22.74
CA PRO A 212 8.81 -12.97 -23.31
C PRO A 212 8.94 -14.43 -23.74
N GLU A 213 10.15 -14.85 -24.14
CA GLU A 213 10.51 -16.22 -24.52
C GLU A 213 10.79 -17.11 -23.30
N GLY A 214 10.74 -16.54 -22.08
CA GLY A 214 10.94 -17.25 -20.81
C GLY A 214 12.39 -17.31 -20.32
N LEU A 215 13.34 -16.66 -20.99
CA LEU A 215 14.75 -16.69 -20.63
C LEU A 215 15.02 -15.88 -19.37
N GLY A 216 15.87 -16.37 -18.47
CA GLY A 216 16.33 -15.65 -17.30
C GLY A 216 17.10 -14.40 -17.69
N LEU A 217 16.67 -13.23 -17.18
CA LEU A 217 17.30 -11.96 -17.53
C LEU A 217 18.52 -11.65 -16.65
N SER A 218 19.37 -10.78 -17.17
CA SER A 218 20.32 -10.01 -16.37
C SER A 218 19.96 -8.53 -16.40
N HIS A 219 20.02 -7.89 -15.24
CA HIS A 219 19.86 -6.45 -15.08
C HIS A 219 21.18 -5.68 -14.98
N TYR A 220 22.30 -6.40 -14.98
CA TYR A 220 23.63 -5.81 -14.96
C TYR A 220 24.31 -6.05 -16.31
N ALA A 221 24.96 -5.01 -16.83
CA ALA A 221 25.66 -5.03 -18.10
C ALA A 221 27.17 -4.92 -17.89
N GLY A 222 27.92 -5.63 -18.71
CA GLY A 222 29.37 -5.51 -18.79
C GLY A 222 29.78 -4.34 -19.67
N ASN A 223 30.90 -3.68 -19.32
CA ASN A 223 31.50 -2.68 -20.20
C ASN A 223 32.23 -3.39 -21.35
N GLN A 224 31.78 -3.20 -22.59
CA GLN A 224 32.35 -3.85 -23.78
C GLN A 224 33.80 -3.46 -24.08
N LEU A 225 34.30 -2.34 -23.55
CA LEU A 225 35.71 -1.95 -23.66
C LEU A 225 36.61 -2.81 -22.75
N VAL A 226 36.04 -3.32 -21.66
CA VAL A 226 36.70 -4.23 -20.71
C VAL A 226 36.45 -5.68 -21.11
N LEU A 227 35.18 -6.05 -21.26
CA LEU A 227 34.72 -7.38 -21.65
C LEU A 227 34.54 -7.43 -23.17
N LYS A 228 35.65 -7.55 -23.90
CA LYS A 228 35.65 -7.65 -25.37
C LYS A 228 35.22 -9.05 -25.83
N SER A 229 34.72 -9.14 -27.06
CA SER A 229 34.48 -10.43 -27.74
C SER A 229 35.79 -11.22 -27.83
N ASN A 230 35.79 -12.46 -27.33
CA ASN A 230 37.00 -13.28 -27.14
C ASN A 230 38.16 -12.52 -26.45
N GLY A 231 37.82 -11.61 -25.54
CA GLY A 231 38.80 -10.72 -24.92
C GLY A 231 39.75 -11.42 -23.95
N GLU A 232 41.03 -11.08 -24.01
CA GLU A 232 42.08 -11.53 -23.10
C GLU A 232 42.57 -10.40 -22.18
N LEU A 233 41.68 -9.44 -21.85
CA LEU A 233 42.08 -8.25 -21.11
C LEU A 233 42.45 -8.61 -19.67
N GLY A 234 43.72 -8.43 -19.29
CA GLY A 234 44.16 -8.56 -17.90
C GLY A 234 44.08 -7.23 -17.14
N ILE A 235 44.16 -7.28 -15.81
CA ILE A 235 44.12 -6.08 -14.97
C ILE A 235 45.26 -5.09 -15.29
N ARG A 236 46.41 -5.59 -15.76
CA ARG A 236 47.58 -4.77 -16.15
C ARG A 236 47.34 -3.98 -17.43
N ASN A 237 46.36 -4.37 -18.24
CA ASN A 237 46.01 -3.69 -19.49
C ASN A 237 45.08 -2.50 -19.25
N ILE A 238 44.58 -2.32 -18.03
CA ILE A 238 43.74 -1.21 -17.61
C ILE A 238 44.66 -0.06 -17.15
N THR A 239 44.95 0.86 -18.07
CA THR A 239 45.99 1.90 -17.91
C THR A 239 45.56 3.11 -17.08
N ASP A 240 44.28 3.28 -16.80
CA ASP A 240 43.74 4.36 -15.95
C ASP A 240 43.93 4.09 -14.44
N GLY A 241 44.46 2.92 -14.08
CA GLY A 241 44.85 2.56 -12.72
C GLY A 241 43.68 2.21 -11.81
N THR A 242 43.96 1.52 -10.71
CA THR A 242 42.96 1.12 -9.68
C THR A 242 42.47 2.28 -8.81
N SER A 243 42.91 3.51 -9.09
CA SER A 243 42.81 4.65 -8.16
C SER A 243 41.58 5.53 -8.37
N ASN A 244 40.79 5.31 -9.44
CA ASN A 244 39.64 6.16 -9.81
C ASN A 244 38.32 5.39 -9.98
N THR A 245 38.20 4.18 -9.41
CA THR A 245 36.94 3.39 -9.36
C THR A 245 36.38 3.29 -7.97
#